data_AF-A0A9E5GG15-F1
#
_entry.id   AF-A0A9E5GG15-F1
#
_cell.length_a   1.000
_cell.length_b   1.000
_cell.length_c   1.000
_cell.angle_alpha   90.00
_cell.angle_beta   90.00
_cell.angle_gamma   90.00
#
_symmetry.space_group_name_H-M   'P 1'
#
loop_
_entity.id
_entity.type
_entity.pdbx_description
1 polymer ?
#
loop_
_entity_poly.entity_id
_entity_poly.type
_entity_poly.pdbx_seq_one_letter_code
_entity_poly.pdbx_strand_id
1 'polypeptide(L)'
;SGVYGGIGTYLNKPAPEGRNPDIPESYMITIVSPFPGSPAQRSGLMAGDLISHIDGEKVDELTSYEASMKLRGTPNTQVTITVYRNGTSFDITLMRERITTPTVDSAVLEGDIGYIILSEFTPQTGKQMIEHVNDLLQKDIVGLVIDLRNNNGGAVDGAMQAANIFLEEGMSLVTIQGKKGTMRDQRYIASGKSEVPASLPIVLITNKGSASSAEIFAAAMKDNGRATLVGTTTFGKGIVQDVFRFGEGFAQVTTAHYYTPNGENIHEKGIEPDILVESIELKDEELAAFEKLMSDKSISLYVDENPNMSMDAIHTFAKTHTELGISEEVLSLLVRNEYLTRMPYDKRPKADALFDIQLKRAIEFIRTGT
;
A
#
# COMPACT_ATOMS: atom_id res chain seq x y z
N SER A 1 3.38 15.38 -5.98
CA SER A 1 3.06 16.19 -4.78
C SER A 1 2.19 15.44 -3.78
N GLY A 2 1.47 14.37 -4.16
CA GLY A 2 0.50 13.72 -3.26
C GLY A 2 -0.71 14.59 -2.92
N VAL A 3 -0.85 15.75 -3.57
CA VAL A 3 -1.88 16.76 -3.27
C VAL A 3 -2.53 17.23 -4.56
N TYR A 4 -3.86 17.31 -4.57
CA TYR A 4 -4.67 17.75 -5.71
C TYR A 4 -5.99 18.39 -5.26
N GLY A 5 -6.70 19.07 -6.16
CA GLY A 5 -8.06 19.56 -5.90
C GLY A 5 -9.12 18.53 -6.33
N GLY A 6 -10.04 18.15 -5.46
CA GLY A 6 -11.07 17.14 -5.77
C GLY A 6 -11.90 16.70 -4.56
N ILE A 7 -12.55 15.53 -4.67
CA ILE A 7 -13.44 14.99 -3.63
C ILE A 7 -12.77 14.01 -2.65
N GLY A 8 -11.60 13.48 -3.00
CA GLY A 8 -10.78 12.60 -2.14
C GLY A 8 -11.34 11.20 -1.96
N THR A 9 -11.12 10.33 -2.94
CA THR A 9 -11.53 8.92 -2.92
C THR A 9 -10.61 8.09 -3.80
N TYR A 10 -10.41 6.82 -3.45
CA TYR A 10 -9.98 5.80 -4.40
C TYR A 10 -11.18 5.39 -5.24
N LEU A 11 -10.97 5.26 -6.54
CA LEU A 11 -11.98 4.83 -7.49
C LEU A 11 -11.42 3.74 -8.38
N ASN A 12 -12.31 2.89 -8.87
CA ASN A 12 -12.02 1.91 -9.90
C ASN A 12 -13.03 2.07 -11.03
N LYS A 13 -12.57 1.87 -12.25
CA LYS A 13 -13.45 1.76 -13.42
C LYS A 13 -12.82 0.75 -14.38
N PRO A 14 -13.54 -0.34 -14.73
CA PRO A 14 -13.05 -1.29 -15.71
C PRO A 14 -12.67 -0.61 -17.03
N ALA A 15 -11.56 -1.07 -17.63
CA ALA A 15 -11.24 -0.74 -19.01
C ALA A 15 -12.41 -1.15 -19.92
N PRO A 16 -12.60 -0.51 -21.09
CA PRO A 16 -13.71 -0.81 -21.99
C PRO A 16 -13.90 -2.31 -22.29
N GLU A 17 -12.81 -3.05 -22.44
CA GLU A 17 -12.80 -4.50 -22.70
C GLU A 17 -13.33 -5.36 -21.54
N GLY A 18 -13.26 -4.85 -20.31
CA GLY A 18 -13.71 -5.54 -19.10
C GLY A 18 -15.17 -5.22 -18.70
N ARG A 19 -15.90 -4.46 -19.54
CA ARG A 19 -17.30 -4.09 -19.28
C ARG A 19 -18.23 -5.18 -19.81
N ASN A 20 -19.25 -5.52 -19.02
CA ASN A 20 -20.23 -6.52 -19.38
C ASN A 20 -21.52 -5.83 -19.87
N PRO A 21 -21.91 -5.98 -21.14
CA PRO A 21 -23.11 -5.34 -21.70
C PRO A 21 -24.41 -5.77 -21.00
N ASP A 22 -24.42 -6.93 -20.36
CA ASP A 22 -25.58 -7.45 -19.63
C ASP A 22 -25.67 -6.93 -18.18
N ILE A 23 -24.63 -6.23 -17.70
CA ILE A 23 -24.55 -5.68 -16.34
C ILE A 23 -24.28 -4.17 -16.44
N PRO A 24 -25.32 -3.32 -16.42
CA PRO A 24 -25.18 -1.87 -16.51
C PRO A 24 -24.20 -1.27 -15.50
N GLU A 25 -24.14 -1.84 -14.30
CA GLU A 25 -23.21 -1.46 -13.23
C GLU A 25 -21.73 -1.57 -13.65
N SER A 26 -21.40 -2.46 -14.59
CA SER A 26 -20.02 -2.62 -15.10
C SER A 26 -19.51 -1.40 -15.87
N TYR A 27 -20.43 -0.51 -16.30
CA TYR A 27 -20.12 0.76 -16.95
C TYR A 27 -20.04 1.93 -15.96
N MET A 28 -20.28 1.73 -14.67
CA MET A 28 -20.22 2.79 -13.66
C MET A 28 -18.80 2.94 -13.08
N ILE A 29 -18.55 4.00 -12.32
CA ILE A 29 -17.31 4.13 -11.53
C ILE A 29 -17.58 3.58 -10.14
N THR A 30 -16.75 2.66 -9.67
CA THR A 30 -16.84 2.14 -8.31
C THR A 30 -16.03 3.00 -7.35
N ILE A 31 -16.65 3.48 -6.27
CA ILE A 31 -15.95 4.01 -5.12
C ILE A 31 -15.28 2.85 -4.39
N VAL A 32 -13.95 2.82 -4.42
CA VAL A 32 -13.18 1.81 -3.69
C VAL A 32 -13.17 2.17 -2.21
N SER A 33 -12.80 3.40 -1.89
CA SER A 33 -12.84 3.92 -0.51
C SER A 33 -12.69 5.44 -0.50
N PRO A 34 -13.60 6.18 0.15
CA PRO A 34 -13.41 7.60 0.44
C PRO A 34 -12.21 7.81 1.36
N PHE A 35 -11.42 8.87 1.13
CA PHE A 35 -10.33 9.20 2.03
C PHE A 35 -10.87 9.72 3.37
N PRO A 36 -10.22 9.41 4.51
CA PRO A 36 -10.61 9.96 5.81
C PRO A 36 -10.68 11.49 5.80
N GLY A 37 -11.76 12.03 6.35
CA GLY A 37 -12.03 13.46 6.46
C GLY A 37 -12.32 14.18 5.14
N SER A 38 -12.34 13.50 3.99
CA SER A 38 -12.53 14.15 2.68
C SER A 38 -13.97 14.57 2.41
N PRO A 39 -14.23 15.45 1.41
CA PRO A 39 -15.58 15.74 0.95
C PRO A 39 -16.39 14.48 0.64
N ALA A 40 -15.76 13.49 -0.01
CA ALA A 40 -16.40 12.21 -0.33
C ALA A 40 -16.89 11.51 0.95
N GLN A 41 -16.03 11.33 1.95
CA GLN A 41 -16.43 10.66 3.19
C GLN A 41 -17.51 11.46 3.94
N ARG A 42 -17.36 12.78 4.07
CA ARG A 42 -18.31 13.63 4.80
C ARG A 42 -19.68 13.71 4.12
N SER A 43 -19.74 13.46 2.82
CA SER A 43 -21.01 13.40 2.06
C SER A 43 -21.78 12.08 2.26
N GLY A 44 -21.20 11.10 2.94
CA GLY A 44 -21.80 9.79 3.14
C GLY A 44 -21.60 8.81 1.97
N LEU A 45 -20.66 9.09 1.06
CA LEU A 45 -20.17 8.08 0.12
C LEU A 45 -19.56 6.91 0.89
N MET A 46 -19.77 5.71 0.36
CA MET A 46 -19.33 4.45 0.95
C MET A 46 -18.58 3.63 -0.10
N ALA A 47 -17.69 2.77 0.37
CA ALA A 47 -17.07 1.77 -0.49
C ALA A 47 -18.15 0.88 -1.13
N GLY A 48 -18.01 0.60 -2.43
CA GLY A 48 -18.99 -0.13 -3.23
C GLY A 48 -20.06 0.74 -3.91
N ASP A 49 -20.16 2.04 -3.58
CA ASP A 49 -21.02 2.96 -4.32
C ASP A 49 -20.62 3.01 -5.79
N LEU A 50 -21.63 3.11 -6.66
CA LEU A 50 -21.44 3.25 -8.10
C LEU A 50 -21.81 4.67 -8.54
N ILE A 51 -20.90 5.40 -9.17
CA ILE A 51 -21.21 6.69 -9.79
C ILE A 51 -21.62 6.42 -11.24
N SER A 52 -22.83 6.84 -11.59
CA SER A 52 -23.40 6.72 -12.94
C SER A 52 -23.25 8.01 -13.76
N HIS A 53 -23.25 9.18 -13.10
CA HIS A 53 -23.13 10.48 -13.75
C HIS A 53 -22.22 11.41 -12.95
N ILE A 54 -21.53 12.31 -13.66
CA ILE A 54 -20.79 13.44 -13.10
C ILE A 54 -21.27 14.71 -13.81
N ASP A 55 -21.78 15.66 -13.04
CA ASP A 55 -22.42 16.90 -13.51
C ASP A 55 -23.50 16.64 -14.58
N GLY A 56 -24.28 15.57 -14.38
CA GLY A 56 -25.35 15.14 -15.29
C GLY A 56 -24.88 14.38 -16.54
N GLU A 57 -23.57 14.27 -16.78
CA GLU A 57 -23.01 13.51 -17.90
C GLU A 57 -22.76 12.05 -17.49
N LYS A 58 -23.17 11.11 -18.35
CA LYS A 58 -22.92 9.68 -18.16
C LYS A 58 -21.44 9.37 -18.10
N VAL A 59 -21.07 8.43 -17.24
CA VAL A 59 -19.67 8.00 -17.10
C VAL A 59 -19.31 6.77 -17.92
N ASP A 60 -20.28 6.19 -18.64
CA ASP A 60 -20.19 4.89 -19.32
C ASP A 60 -18.93 4.81 -20.19
N GLU A 61 -18.70 5.81 -21.04
CA GLU A 61 -17.60 5.85 -22.00
C GLU A 61 -16.26 6.33 -21.41
N LEU A 62 -16.25 6.85 -20.20
CA LEU A 62 -15.03 7.41 -19.62
C LEU A 62 -14.01 6.31 -19.32
N THR A 63 -12.73 6.64 -19.45
CA THR A 63 -11.67 5.89 -18.79
C THR A 63 -11.61 6.23 -17.31
N SER A 64 -10.92 5.40 -16.51
CA SER A 64 -10.66 5.71 -15.09
C SER A 64 -9.92 7.05 -14.92
N TYR A 65 -9.01 7.38 -15.85
CA TYR A 65 -8.29 8.65 -15.87
C TYR A 65 -9.23 9.84 -16.13
N GLU A 66 -10.10 9.76 -17.15
CA GLU A 66 -11.05 10.84 -17.45
C GLU A 66 -12.07 11.05 -16.34
N ALA A 67 -12.57 9.96 -15.74
CA ALA A 67 -13.42 10.00 -14.56
C ALA A 67 -12.74 10.73 -13.39
N SER A 68 -11.49 10.37 -13.09
CA SER A 68 -10.68 11.06 -12.08
C SER A 68 -10.51 12.54 -12.39
N MET A 69 -10.26 12.90 -13.66
CA MET A 69 -10.12 14.29 -14.08
C MET A 69 -11.41 15.11 -13.93
N LYS A 70 -12.59 14.51 -14.16
CA LYS A 70 -13.88 15.16 -13.94
C LYS A 70 -14.21 15.36 -12.45
N LEU A 71 -13.85 14.40 -11.59
CA LEU A 71 -14.04 14.53 -10.14
C LEU A 71 -13.04 15.51 -9.51
N ARG A 72 -11.86 15.66 -10.12
CA ARG A 72 -10.88 16.70 -9.79
C ARG A 72 -11.32 18.07 -10.31
N GLY A 73 -10.71 19.12 -9.77
CA GLY A 73 -10.98 20.49 -10.16
C GLY A 73 -10.47 21.49 -9.14
N THR A 74 -10.66 22.78 -9.41
CA THR A 74 -10.23 23.85 -8.52
C THR A 74 -10.93 23.72 -7.16
N PRO A 75 -10.21 23.82 -6.03
CA PRO A 75 -10.84 23.85 -4.71
C PRO A 75 -11.92 24.94 -4.59
N ASN A 76 -12.94 24.69 -3.76
CA ASN A 76 -14.13 25.52 -3.58
C ASN A 76 -15.09 25.59 -4.79
N THR A 77 -14.89 24.74 -5.80
CA THR A 77 -15.89 24.50 -6.84
C THR A 77 -16.75 23.29 -6.50
N GLN A 78 -17.96 23.22 -7.06
CA GLN A 78 -18.85 22.09 -6.84
C GLN A 78 -18.74 21.05 -7.96
N VAL A 79 -19.06 19.81 -7.60
CA VAL A 79 -19.32 18.70 -8.53
C VAL A 79 -20.54 17.95 -8.03
N THR A 80 -21.46 17.63 -8.92
CA THR A 80 -22.60 16.77 -8.58
C THR A 80 -22.37 15.39 -9.18
N ILE A 81 -22.52 14.35 -8.36
CA ILE A 81 -22.44 12.97 -8.81
C ILE A 81 -23.78 12.29 -8.59
N THR A 82 -24.18 11.44 -9.52
CA THR A 82 -25.34 10.56 -9.34
C THR A 82 -24.84 9.20 -8.87
N VAL A 83 -25.11 8.89 -7.60
CA VAL A 83 -24.73 7.64 -6.94
C VAL A 83 -25.85 6.62 -7.09
N TYR A 84 -25.49 5.40 -7.46
CA TYR A 84 -26.34 4.22 -7.46
C TYR A 84 -25.88 3.28 -6.34
N ARG A 85 -26.77 3.02 -5.38
CA ARG A 85 -26.54 2.17 -4.22
C ARG A 85 -27.77 1.30 -3.99
N ASN A 86 -27.59 -0.02 -3.99
CA ASN A 86 -28.66 -1.00 -3.72
C ASN A 86 -29.94 -0.76 -4.55
N GLY A 87 -29.81 -0.53 -5.86
CA GLY A 87 -30.94 -0.30 -6.77
C GLY A 87 -31.53 1.11 -6.74
N THR A 88 -31.02 2.01 -5.89
CA THR A 88 -31.51 3.39 -5.78
C THR A 88 -30.48 4.38 -6.30
N SER A 89 -30.91 5.32 -7.14
CA SER A 89 -30.09 6.43 -7.62
C SER A 89 -30.44 7.73 -6.89
N PHE A 90 -29.43 8.50 -6.50
CA PHE A 90 -29.59 9.82 -5.88
C PHE A 90 -28.37 10.71 -6.14
N ASP A 91 -28.58 12.02 -6.13
CA ASP A 91 -27.53 12.99 -6.36
C ASP A 91 -26.84 13.41 -5.06
N ILE A 92 -25.52 13.57 -5.13
CA ILE A 92 -24.71 14.19 -4.09
C ILE A 92 -23.93 15.33 -4.73
N THR A 93 -24.12 16.55 -4.23
CA THR A 93 -23.28 17.69 -4.58
C THR A 93 -22.15 17.84 -3.56
N LEU A 94 -20.91 17.77 -4.03
CA LEU A 94 -19.70 17.89 -3.21
C LEU A 94 -18.96 19.18 -3.54
N MET A 95 -18.36 19.78 -2.52
CA MET A 95 -17.40 20.85 -2.69
C MET A 95 -15.99 20.26 -2.81
N ARG A 96 -15.29 20.57 -3.91
CA ARG A 96 -13.91 20.14 -4.10
C ARG A 96 -13.01 20.84 -3.09
N GLU A 97 -12.09 20.10 -2.49
CA GLU A 97 -11.12 20.60 -1.51
C GLU A 97 -9.69 20.28 -1.95
N ARG A 98 -8.72 20.83 -1.22
CA ARG A 98 -7.33 20.42 -1.34
C ARG A 98 -7.16 19.07 -0.65
N ILE A 99 -7.09 18.02 -1.46
CA ILE A 99 -6.95 16.64 -1.02
C ILE A 99 -5.49 16.27 -0.92
N THR A 100 -5.13 15.57 0.15
CA THR A 100 -3.86 14.85 0.27
C THR A 100 -4.14 13.36 0.16
N THR A 101 -3.45 12.66 -0.74
CA THR A 101 -3.56 11.21 -0.89
C THR A 101 -3.00 10.53 0.36
N PRO A 102 -3.76 9.64 1.01
CA PRO A 102 -3.23 8.78 2.07
C PRO A 102 -2.10 7.90 1.53
N THR A 103 -1.00 7.87 2.27
CA THR A 103 0.18 7.04 2.01
C THR A 103 0.49 6.11 3.17
N VAL A 104 -0.11 6.40 4.33
CA VAL A 104 0.00 5.63 5.56
C VAL A 104 -1.41 5.22 5.96
N ASP A 105 -1.57 3.97 6.35
CA ASP A 105 -2.74 3.51 7.10
C ASP A 105 -2.27 2.63 8.25
N SER A 106 -3.07 2.54 9.33
CA SER A 106 -2.72 1.76 10.50
C SER A 106 -3.88 1.00 11.13
N ALA A 107 -3.53 -0.05 11.87
CA ALA A 107 -4.42 -0.85 12.71
C ALA A 107 -3.68 -1.38 13.94
N VAL A 108 -4.45 -1.85 14.92
CA VAL A 108 -3.93 -2.74 15.96
C VAL A 108 -4.33 -4.17 15.60
N LEU A 109 -3.36 -5.06 15.50
CA LEU A 109 -3.53 -6.49 15.25
C LEU A 109 -3.35 -7.25 16.55
N GLU A 110 -4.03 -8.40 16.67
CA GLU A 110 -3.93 -9.31 17.84
C GLU A 110 -4.12 -8.64 19.22
N GLY A 111 -4.76 -7.47 19.26
CA GLY A 111 -5.06 -6.71 20.48
C GLY A 111 -4.01 -5.67 20.88
N ASP A 112 -2.74 -5.83 20.51
CA ASP A 112 -1.63 -5.00 21.01
C ASP A 112 -0.42 -4.89 20.05
N ILE A 113 -0.52 -5.37 18.81
CA ILE A 113 0.51 -5.14 17.78
C ILE A 113 0.12 -3.95 16.92
N GLY A 114 0.91 -2.89 16.95
CA GLY A 114 0.76 -1.80 15.99
C GLY A 114 1.15 -2.27 14.59
N TYR A 115 0.33 -1.95 13.60
CA TYR A 115 0.61 -2.26 12.20
C TYR A 115 0.41 -1.02 11.34
N ILE A 116 1.42 -0.72 10.51
CA ILE A 116 1.41 0.38 9.56
C ILE A 116 1.63 -0.18 8.16
N ILE A 117 0.77 0.18 7.21
CA ILE A 117 1.06 0.04 5.78
C ILE A 117 1.56 1.38 5.27
N LEU A 118 2.73 1.36 4.62
CA LEU A 118 3.30 2.54 3.98
C LEU A 118 3.42 2.28 2.48
N SER A 119 2.49 2.81 1.69
CA SER A 119 2.32 2.45 0.28
C SER A 119 3.23 3.21 -0.69
N GLU A 120 3.58 4.44 -0.36
CA GLU A 120 4.43 5.32 -1.18
C GLU A 120 5.01 6.44 -0.30
N PHE A 121 6.12 7.04 -0.71
CA PHE A 121 6.63 8.27 -0.11
C PHE A 121 6.21 9.50 -0.92
N THR A 122 5.54 10.43 -0.25
CA THR A 122 5.22 11.76 -0.75
C THR A 122 5.77 12.82 0.20
N PRO A 123 5.79 14.10 -0.19
CA PRO A 123 6.17 15.17 0.74
C PRO A 123 5.26 15.31 1.97
N GLN A 124 4.12 14.60 2.03
CA GLN A 124 3.21 14.61 3.18
C GLN A 124 3.34 13.35 4.04
N THR A 125 4.11 12.35 3.61
CA THR A 125 4.19 11.04 4.28
C THR A 125 4.76 11.14 5.69
N GLY A 126 5.78 11.97 5.93
CA GLY A 126 6.30 12.18 7.29
C GLY A 126 5.22 12.67 8.27
N LYS A 127 4.38 13.62 7.83
CA LYS A 127 3.26 14.13 8.63
C LYS A 127 2.19 13.06 8.88
N GLN A 128 1.81 12.28 7.86
CA GLN A 128 0.84 11.20 8.03
C GLN A 128 1.40 10.11 8.96
N MET A 129 2.67 9.75 8.80
CA MET A 129 3.33 8.71 9.60
C MET A 129 3.32 9.08 11.09
N ILE A 130 3.64 10.33 11.45
CA ILE A 130 3.64 10.74 12.86
C ILE A 130 2.23 10.74 13.47
N GLU A 131 1.19 11.08 12.71
CA GLU A 131 -0.20 11.00 13.15
C GLU A 131 -0.57 9.54 13.48
N HIS A 132 -0.31 8.61 12.56
CA HIS A 132 -0.60 7.18 12.76
C HIS A 132 0.24 6.54 13.88
N VAL A 133 1.51 6.93 14.01
CA VAL A 133 2.39 6.45 15.08
C VAL A 133 1.87 6.93 16.44
N ASN A 134 1.55 8.20 16.59
CA ASN A 134 1.03 8.75 17.86
C ASN A 134 -0.29 8.09 18.27
N ASP A 135 -1.19 7.84 17.31
CA ASP A 135 -2.44 7.13 17.56
C ASP A 135 -2.24 5.68 18.00
N LEU A 136 -1.21 5.01 17.48
CA LEU A 136 -0.86 3.65 17.89
C LEU A 136 -0.20 3.61 19.28
N LEU A 137 0.68 4.58 19.57
CA LEU A 137 1.36 4.67 20.87
C LEU A 137 0.38 4.91 22.03
N GLN A 138 -0.80 5.49 21.76
CA GLN A 138 -1.87 5.64 22.76
C GLN A 138 -2.64 4.34 23.06
N LYS A 139 -2.36 3.25 22.34
CA LYS A 139 -3.08 1.97 22.44
C LYS A 139 -2.27 0.88 23.13
N ASP A 140 -1.26 1.26 23.91
CA ASP A 140 -0.40 0.36 24.71
C ASP A 140 0.18 -0.81 23.89
N ILE A 141 0.56 -0.54 22.63
CA ILE A 141 1.12 -1.56 21.76
C ILE A 141 2.46 -2.08 22.31
N VAL A 142 2.71 -3.38 22.15
CA VAL A 142 3.96 -4.02 22.60
C VAL A 142 5.03 -4.07 21.52
N GLY A 143 4.67 -3.75 20.27
CA GLY A 143 5.58 -3.65 19.15
C GLY A 143 4.89 -3.09 17.90
N LEU A 144 5.71 -2.72 16.91
CA LEU A 144 5.26 -2.08 15.68
C LEU A 144 5.77 -2.84 14.45
N VAL A 145 4.87 -3.22 13.56
CA VAL A 145 5.20 -3.73 12.23
C VAL A 145 4.93 -2.63 11.20
N ILE A 146 5.89 -2.35 10.32
CA ILE A 146 5.74 -1.42 9.21
C ILE A 146 5.93 -2.20 7.91
N ASP A 147 4.87 -2.30 7.12
CA ASP A 147 4.86 -3.01 5.84
C ASP A 147 5.26 -2.06 4.70
N LEU A 148 6.38 -2.39 4.05
CA LEU A 148 6.94 -1.69 2.89
C LEU A 148 6.82 -2.52 1.61
N ARG A 149 6.13 -3.66 1.63
CA ARG A 149 5.98 -4.50 0.45
C ARG A 149 5.27 -3.73 -0.65
N ASN A 150 5.80 -3.85 -1.85
CA ASN A 150 5.31 -3.16 -3.05
C ASN A 150 5.34 -1.61 -2.98
N ASN A 151 6.05 -1.03 -2.00
CA ASN A 151 6.33 0.39 -1.98
C ASN A 151 7.50 0.72 -2.93
N ASN A 152 7.16 1.24 -4.11
CA ASN A 152 8.12 1.59 -5.17
C ASN A 152 8.98 2.84 -4.86
N GLY A 153 8.86 3.42 -3.66
CA GLY A 153 9.59 4.59 -3.21
C GLY A 153 8.76 5.86 -3.33
N GLY A 154 9.33 6.90 -3.94
CA GLY A 154 8.71 8.21 -4.06
C GLY A 154 9.64 9.34 -3.66
N ALA A 155 9.13 10.34 -2.94
CA ALA A 155 9.89 11.51 -2.50
C ALA A 155 10.90 11.15 -1.39
N VAL A 156 12.18 11.40 -1.65
CA VAL A 156 13.28 11.15 -0.68
C VAL A 156 13.06 11.91 0.63
N ASP A 157 12.63 13.18 0.56
CA ASP A 157 12.30 13.97 1.74
C ASP A 157 11.20 13.32 2.59
N GLY A 158 10.22 12.68 1.95
CA GLY A 158 9.17 11.94 2.65
C GLY A 158 9.72 10.74 3.42
N ALA A 159 10.67 10.01 2.84
CA ALA A 159 11.34 8.89 3.50
C ALA A 159 12.25 9.33 4.65
N MET A 160 13.01 10.41 4.46
CA MET A 160 13.86 10.97 5.52
C MET A 160 13.02 11.47 6.70
N GLN A 161 11.93 12.20 6.43
CA GLN A 161 11.01 12.65 7.48
C GLN A 161 10.35 11.47 8.20
N ALA A 162 9.96 10.42 7.47
CA ALA A 162 9.40 9.21 8.08
C ALA A 162 10.44 8.50 8.96
N ALA A 163 11.69 8.35 8.51
CA ALA A 163 12.75 7.71 9.29
C ALA A 163 13.11 8.52 10.55
N ASN A 164 13.09 9.85 10.46
CA ASN A 164 13.37 10.76 11.58
C ASN A 164 12.42 10.57 12.78
N ILE A 165 11.21 10.05 12.57
CA ILE A 165 10.26 9.74 13.65
C ILE A 165 10.84 8.68 14.61
N PHE A 166 11.62 7.75 14.08
CA PHE A 166 12.07 6.56 14.79
C PHE A 166 13.53 6.61 15.26
N LEU A 167 14.30 7.59 14.79
CA LEU A 167 15.75 7.67 14.99
C LEU A 167 16.11 8.89 15.83
N GLU A 168 17.11 8.74 16.69
CA GLU A 168 17.60 9.83 17.55
C GLU A 168 18.48 10.81 16.76
N GLU A 169 18.58 12.04 17.27
CA GLU A 169 19.42 13.09 16.69
C GLU A 169 20.85 12.61 16.39
N GLY A 170 21.33 12.90 15.18
CA GLY A 170 22.68 12.55 14.73
C GLY A 170 22.81 11.17 14.09
N MET A 171 21.82 10.28 14.20
CA MET A 171 21.79 9.01 13.48
C MET A 171 21.73 9.25 11.97
N SER A 172 22.46 8.46 11.18
CA SER A 172 22.56 8.67 9.74
C SER A 172 21.32 8.15 9.03
N LEU A 173 20.75 8.90 8.09
CA LEU A 173 19.61 8.47 7.27
C LEU A 173 20.08 7.91 5.93
N VAL A 174 20.86 8.70 5.19
CA VAL A 174 21.36 8.35 3.86
C VAL A 174 22.53 9.27 3.50
N THR A 175 23.44 8.77 2.67
CA THR A 175 24.43 9.62 2.00
C THR A 175 24.15 9.65 0.50
N ILE A 176 24.03 10.84 -0.08
CA ILE A 176 23.94 11.06 -1.53
C ILE A 176 25.33 11.41 -2.01
N GLN A 177 25.83 10.71 -3.03
CA GLN A 177 27.13 11.00 -3.63
C GLN A 177 27.02 11.15 -5.14
N GLY A 178 27.35 12.35 -5.62
CA GLY A 178 27.33 12.68 -7.03
C GLY A 178 28.66 12.39 -7.72
N LYS A 179 28.76 12.77 -8.99
CA LYS A 179 30.05 12.75 -9.69
C LYS A 179 31.03 13.70 -8.99
N LYS A 180 32.27 13.26 -8.81
CA LYS A 180 33.36 14.08 -8.25
C LYS A 180 33.42 15.46 -8.92
N GLY A 181 33.45 16.51 -8.10
CA GLY A 181 33.45 17.91 -8.56
C GLY A 181 32.05 18.53 -8.69
N THR A 182 30.99 17.83 -8.29
CA THR A 182 29.64 18.38 -8.13
C THR A 182 29.34 18.66 -6.66
N MET A 183 28.47 19.63 -6.37
CA MET A 183 28.03 19.99 -5.00
C MET A 183 27.01 19.01 -4.39
N ARG A 184 26.95 17.77 -4.88
CA ARG A 184 25.87 16.83 -4.59
C ARG A 184 26.18 15.85 -3.47
N ASP A 185 27.42 15.86 -2.98
CA ASP A 185 27.84 15.01 -1.87
C ASP A 185 27.23 15.56 -0.58
N GLN A 186 26.23 14.86 -0.07
CA GLN A 186 25.45 15.28 1.10
C GLN A 186 25.14 14.08 1.99
N ARG A 187 25.38 14.23 3.29
CA ARG A 187 24.97 13.28 4.31
C ARG A 187 23.77 13.84 5.05
N TYR A 188 22.72 13.03 5.15
CA TYR A 188 21.49 13.35 5.85
C TYR A 188 21.47 12.59 7.17
N ILE A 189 21.10 13.29 8.24
CA ILE A 189 21.04 12.76 9.60
C ILE A 189 19.66 13.07 10.19
N ALA A 190 19.24 12.24 11.14
CA ALA A 190 18.08 12.51 11.97
C ALA A 190 18.32 13.73 12.85
N SER A 191 17.24 14.44 13.15
CA SER A 191 17.20 15.69 13.89
C SER A 191 16.07 15.66 14.91
N GLY A 192 16.29 16.24 16.08
CA GLY A 192 15.33 16.18 17.17
C GLY A 192 15.28 14.82 17.84
N LYS A 193 14.40 14.71 18.84
CA LYS A 193 14.20 13.48 19.61
C LYS A 193 13.34 12.50 18.82
N SER A 194 13.62 11.20 18.94
CA SER A 194 12.69 10.18 18.43
C SER A 194 11.33 10.26 19.14
N GLU A 195 10.27 10.08 18.37
CA GLU A 195 8.88 10.03 18.83
C GLU A 195 8.50 8.64 19.36
N VAL A 196 9.25 7.61 18.98
CA VAL A 196 8.97 6.22 19.34
C VAL A 196 9.99 5.73 20.36
N PRO A 197 9.56 5.24 21.54
CA PRO A 197 10.47 4.72 22.56
C PRO A 197 11.45 3.69 21.99
N ALA A 198 12.74 3.84 22.31
CA ALA A 198 13.77 2.90 21.86
C ALA A 198 13.51 1.45 22.32
N SER A 199 12.77 1.27 23.42
CA SER A 199 12.35 -0.03 23.95
C SER A 199 11.22 -0.70 23.15
N LEU A 200 10.49 0.04 22.30
CA LEU A 200 9.43 -0.54 21.49
C LEU A 200 10.07 -1.25 20.28
N PRO A 201 9.92 -2.59 20.16
CA PRO A 201 10.46 -3.34 19.04
C PRO A 201 9.75 -2.96 17.74
N ILE A 202 10.53 -2.83 16.67
CA ILE A 202 10.03 -2.51 15.34
C ILE A 202 10.50 -3.58 14.36
N VAL A 203 9.57 -4.07 13.54
CA VAL A 203 9.86 -4.93 12.40
C VAL A 203 9.43 -4.24 11.12
N LEU A 204 10.30 -4.23 10.11
CA LEU A 204 9.95 -3.84 8.75
C LEU A 204 9.70 -5.09 7.91
N ILE A 205 8.62 -5.10 7.13
CA ILE A 205 8.39 -6.15 6.14
C ILE A 205 8.76 -5.61 4.75
N THR A 206 9.63 -6.32 4.03
CA THR A 206 10.07 -5.94 2.68
C THR A 206 9.87 -7.06 1.67
N ASN A 207 9.76 -6.68 0.40
CA ASN A 207 9.84 -7.61 -0.72
C ASN A 207 10.58 -7.00 -1.92
N LYS A 208 10.63 -7.73 -3.03
CA LYS A 208 11.26 -7.26 -4.27
C LYS A 208 10.63 -5.99 -4.85
N GLY A 209 9.38 -5.68 -4.49
CA GLY A 209 8.68 -4.45 -4.85
C GLY A 209 9.00 -3.23 -3.96
N SER A 210 9.72 -3.43 -2.86
CA SER A 210 10.24 -2.34 -2.02
C SER A 210 11.44 -1.69 -2.74
N ALA A 211 11.32 -0.44 -3.17
CA ALA A 211 12.35 0.20 -4.01
C ALA A 211 12.64 1.66 -3.64
N SER A 212 13.82 2.14 -4.02
CA SER A 212 14.23 3.55 -3.98
C SER A 212 14.07 4.18 -2.59
N SER A 213 13.16 5.13 -2.39
CA SER A 213 12.97 5.78 -1.08
C SER A 213 12.52 4.80 0.01
N ALA A 214 11.84 3.69 -0.34
CA ALA A 214 11.56 2.63 0.61
C ALA A 214 12.84 1.92 1.09
N GLU A 215 13.82 1.78 0.20
CA GLU A 215 15.13 1.21 0.56
C GLU A 215 15.93 2.20 1.42
N ILE A 216 15.83 3.51 1.16
CA ILE A 216 16.42 4.53 2.05
C ILE A 216 15.85 4.40 3.47
N PHE A 217 14.52 4.34 3.60
CA PHE A 217 13.87 4.17 4.90
C PHE A 217 14.27 2.85 5.56
N ALA A 218 14.27 1.74 4.82
CA ALA A 218 14.64 0.43 5.34
C ALA A 218 16.11 0.38 5.81
N ALA A 219 17.04 0.92 5.03
CA ALA A 219 18.45 1.01 5.39
C ALA A 219 18.68 1.92 6.61
N ALA A 220 18.01 3.08 6.68
CA ALA A 220 18.10 3.97 7.83
C ALA A 220 17.65 3.26 9.11
N MET A 221 16.58 2.48 9.05
CA MET A 221 16.04 1.76 10.20
C MET A 221 16.92 0.55 10.58
N LYS A 222 17.38 -0.22 9.58
CA LYS A 222 18.22 -1.41 9.76
C LYS A 222 19.60 -1.06 10.30
N ASP A 223 20.34 -0.21 9.60
CA ASP A 223 21.75 0.04 9.87
C ASP A 223 21.97 0.78 11.19
N ASN A 224 20.99 1.56 11.65
CA ASN A 224 21.02 2.17 12.99
C ASN A 224 20.52 1.22 14.10
N GLY A 225 20.22 -0.05 13.78
CA GLY A 225 19.72 -1.04 14.74
C GLY A 225 18.34 -0.73 15.30
N ARG A 226 17.53 0.07 14.58
CA ARG A 226 16.22 0.53 15.07
C ARG A 226 15.09 -0.45 14.78
N ALA A 227 15.20 -1.21 13.68
CA ALA A 227 14.24 -2.22 13.30
C ALA A 227 14.91 -3.45 12.69
N THR A 228 14.25 -4.59 12.83
CA THR A 228 14.60 -5.85 12.16
C THR A 228 13.84 -5.95 10.84
N LEU A 229 14.51 -6.32 9.76
CA LEU A 229 13.87 -6.54 8.45
C LEU A 229 13.49 -8.02 8.28
N VAL A 230 12.23 -8.26 7.96
CA VAL A 230 11.66 -9.58 7.66
C VAL A 230 11.16 -9.57 6.22
N GLY A 231 11.30 -10.68 5.51
CA GLY A 231 10.74 -10.86 4.17
C GLY A 231 11.81 -11.22 3.16
N THR A 232 11.82 -10.56 2.00
CA THR A 232 12.82 -10.80 0.94
C THR A 232 13.62 -9.55 0.59
N THR A 233 14.74 -9.74 -0.11
CA THR A 233 15.63 -8.66 -0.57
C THR A 233 14.87 -7.64 -1.40
N THR A 234 15.13 -6.37 -1.12
CA THR A 234 14.50 -5.24 -1.83
C THR A 234 14.92 -5.15 -3.31
N PHE A 235 14.35 -4.20 -4.04
CA PHE A 235 14.55 -4.08 -5.49
C PHE A 235 16.02 -3.87 -5.90
N GLY A 236 16.71 -2.90 -5.31
CA GLY A 236 18.08 -2.47 -5.66
C GLY A 236 18.16 -1.15 -6.43
N LYS A 237 17.28 -0.18 -6.17
CA LYS A 237 17.31 1.15 -6.83
C LYS A 237 18.07 2.17 -5.98
N GLY A 238 19.39 2.02 -5.91
CA GLY A 238 20.33 2.92 -5.23
C GLY A 238 20.77 4.17 -6.01
N ILE A 239 19.92 4.71 -6.90
CA ILE A 239 20.27 5.84 -7.78
C ILE A 239 19.30 7.01 -7.67
N VAL A 240 19.83 8.21 -7.87
CA VAL A 240 19.07 9.47 -7.92
C VAL A 240 18.92 9.92 -9.37
N GLN A 241 17.69 10.21 -9.79
CA GLN A 241 17.42 10.73 -11.13
C GLN A 241 16.86 12.16 -11.04
N ASP A 242 17.51 13.09 -11.74
CA ASP A 242 17.01 14.45 -11.92
C ASP A 242 16.17 14.54 -13.19
N VAL A 243 15.08 15.31 -13.12
CA VAL A 243 14.19 15.57 -14.27
C VAL A 243 14.61 16.88 -14.93
N PHE A 244 15.09 16.79 -16.17
CA PHE A 244 15.41 17.94 -17.00
C PHE A 244 14.27 18.17 -18.00
N ARG A 245 13.64 19.35 -17.95
CA ARG A 245 12.54 19.72 -18.85
C ARG A 245 13.06 20.50 -20.05
N PHE A 246 12.50 20.24 -21.24
CA PHE A 246 12.83 20.95 -22.47
C PHE A 246 11.58 21.03 -23.37
N GLY A 247 11.07 22.25 -23.60
CA GLY A 247 9.77 22.44 -24.24
C GLY A 247 8.67 21.69 -23.49
N GLU A 248 7.87 20.92 -24.23
CA GLU A 248 6.83 20.03 -23.69
C GLU A 248 7.38 18.66 -23.20
N GLY A 249 8.67 18.38 -23.42
CA GLY A 249 9.32 17.11 -23.08
C GLY A 249 10.11 17.14 -21.77
N PHE A 250 10.56 15.95 -21.35
CA PHE A 250 11.49 15.80 -20.23
C PHE A 250 12.44 14.62 -20.44
N ALA A 251 13.59 14.66 -19.77
CA ALA A 251 14.53 13.55 -19.63
C ALA A 251 14.80 13.30 -18.14
N GLN A 252 14.93 12.02 -17.77
CA GLN A 252 15.38 11.61 -16.44
C GLN A 252 16.82 11.12 -16.55
N VAL A 253 17.74 11.76 -15.84
CA VAL A 253 19.17 11.44 -15.90
C VAL A 253 19.66 11.05 -14.51
N THR A 254 20.37 9.93 -14.44
CA THR A 254 21.02 9.50 -13.20
C THR A 254 22.19 10.42 -12.87
N THR A 255 22.18 11.01 -11.67
CA THR A 255 23.12 12.07 -11.28
C THR A 255 23.84 11.79 -9.96
N ALA A 256 23.42 10.80 -9.17
CA ALA A 256 24.12 10.33 -7.96
C ALA A 256 23.68 8.93 -7.57
N HIS A 257 24.41 8.36 -6.62
CA HIS A 257 24.05 7.16 -5.88
C HIS A 257 23.64 7.51 -4.45
N TYR A 258 22.78 6.68 -3.87
CA TYR A 258 22.53 6.66 -2.43
C TYR A 258 23.40 5.57 -1.79
N TYR A 259 23.91 5.87 -0.59
CA TYR A 259 24.62 4.95 0.26
C TYR A 259 23.90 4.84 1.60
N THR A 260 23.81 3.62 2.12
CA THR A 260 23.21 3.34 3.43
C THR A 260 24.00 4.00 4.56
N PRO A 261 23.47 4.08 5.79
CA PRO A 261 24.24 4.53 6.95
C PRO A 261 25.59 3.80 7.14
N ASN A 262 25.66 2.51 6.84
CA ASN A 262 26.91 1.73 6.86
C ASN A 262 27.82 1.94 5.64
N GLY A 263 27.42 2.79 4.70
CA GLY A 263 28.21 3.14 3.52
C GLY A 263 28.07 2.16 2.35
N GLU A 264 27.04 1.31 2.34
CA GLU A 264 26.83 0.33 1.28
C GLU A 264 26.10 0.94 0.07
N ASN A 265 26.51 0.56 -1.14
CA ASN A 265 25.79 0.88 -2.36
C ASN A 265 24.81 -0.26 -2.68
N ILE A 266 23.52 0.01 -2.57
CA ILE A 266 22.44 -0.95 -2.77
C ILE A 266 22.02 -1.11 -4.25
N HIS A 267 22.61 -0.35 -5.18
CA HIS A 267 22.23 -0.41 -6.58
C HIS A 267 22.46 -1.80 -7.17
N GLU A 268 21.42 -2.37 -7.81
CA GLU A 268 21.38 -3.72 -8.37
C GLU A 268 21.50 -4.86 -7.34
N LYS A 269 21.59 -4.54 -6.04
CA LYS A 269 21.70 -5.51 -4.95
C LYS A 269 20.45 -5.56 -4.07
N GLY A 270 19.93 -4.39 -3.72
CA GLY A 270 18.91 -4.24 -2.69
C GLY A 270 19.49 -4.33 -1.28
N ILE A 271 18.58 -4.41 -0.30
CA ILE A 271 18.85 -4.57 1.12
C ILE A 271 18.36 -5.96 1.49
N GLU A 272 19.27 -6.79 2.00
CA GLU A 272 18.93 -8.12 2.47
C GLU A 272 18.14 -8.03 3.79
N PRO A 273 17.14 -8.89 4.00
CA PRO A 273 16.43 -8.96 5.26
C PRO A 273 17.34 -9.54 6.36
N ASP A 274 17.05 -9.24 7.62
CA ASP A 274 17.67 -9.91 8.77
C ASP A 274 17.10 -11.32 8.94
N ILE A 275 15.82 -11.51 8.60
CA ILE A 275 15.12 -12.79 8.63
C ILE A 275 14.48 -13.01 7.26
N LEU A 276 15.08 -13.90 6.47
CA LEU A 276 14.55 -14.29 5.17
C LEU A 276 13.26 -15.10 5.33
N VAL A 277 12.19 -14.60 4.75
CA VAL A 277 10.89 -15.27 4.64
C VAL A 277 10.36 -15.01 3.24
N GLU A 278 10.34 -16.06 2.41
CA GLU A 278 9.80 -15.96 1.05
C GLU A 278 8.28 -15.76 1.07
N SER A 279 7.75 -15.08 0.05
CA SER A 279 6.31 -15.05 -0.19
C SER A 279 5.83 -16.41 -0.65
N ILE A 280 4.58 -16.74 -0.32
CA ILE A 280 3.89 -17.85 -0.98
C ILE A 280 3.62 -17.41 -2.42
N GLU A 281 4.21 -18.13 -3.36
CA GLU A 281 4.07 -17.86 -4.79
C GLU A 281 3.58 -19.11 -5.52
N LEU A 282 2.76 -18.89 -6.55
CA LEU A 282 2.32 -19.93 -7.46
C LEU A 282 3.52 -20.39 -8.29
N LYS A 283 3.84 -21.67 -8.22
CA LYS A 283 4.99 -22.26 -8.93
C LYS A 283 4.62 -22.61 -10.37
N ASP A 284 5.64 -22.71 -11.23
CA ASP A 284 5.45 -23.05 -12.65
C ASP A 284 4.71 -24.38 -12.83
N GLU A 285 4.96 -25.36 -11.96
CA GLU A 285 4.29 -26.67 -12.02
C GLU A 285 2.79 -26.60 -11.66
N GLU A 286 2.36 -25.55 -10.97
CA GLU A 286 0.98 -25.32 -10.51
C GLU A 286 0.16 -24.50 -11.53
N LEU A 287 0.80 -23.90 -12.54
CA LEU A 287 0.14 -22.97 -13.48
C LEU A 287 -1.03 -23.60 -14.24
N ALA A 288 -0.87 -24.83 -14.72
CA ALA A 288 -1.93 -25.53 -15.46
C ALA A 288 -3.15 -25.85 -14.58
N ALA A 289 -2.91 -26.21 -13.32
CA ALA A 289 -3.96 -26.41 -12.33
C ALA A 289 -4.66 -25.09 -11.98
N PHE A 290 -3.89 -24.01 -11.83
CA PHE A 290 -4.41 -22.69 -11.55
C PHE A 290 -5.30 -22.17 -12.69
N GLU A 291 -4.84 -22.29 -13.94
CA GLU A 291 -5.63 -21.92 -15.12
C GLU A 291 -6.98 -22.64 -15.14
N LYS A 292 -6.98 -23.95 -14.87
CA LYS A 292 -8.21 -24.73 -14.78
C LYS A 292 -9.14 -24.24 -13.66
N LEU A 293 -8.62 -23.97 -12.46
CA LEU A 293 -9.41 -23.43 -11.34
C LEU A 293 -10.06 -22.09 -11.69
N MET A 294 -9.35 -21.23 -12.41
CA MET A 294 -9.87 -19.93 -12.86
C MET A 294 -10.92 -20.09 -13.97
N SER A 295 -10.68 -20.98 -14.94
CA SER A 295 -11.63 -21.30 -16.03
C SER A 295 -12.96 -21.82 -15.49
N ASP A 296 -12.88 -22.81 -14.61
CA ASP A 296 -14.07 -23.54 -14.13
C ASP A 296 -14.73 -22.80 -12.94
N LYS A 297 -14.13 -21.68 -12.50
CA LYS A 297 -14.59 -20.84 -11.39
C LYS A 297 -14.78 -21.60 -10.07
N SER A 298 -14.04 -22.70 -9.88
CA SER A 298 -14.23 -23.62 -8.74
C SER A 298 -14.13 -22.92 -7.39
N ILE A 299 -13.17 -21.99 -7.25
CA ILE A 299 -12.97 -21.22 -6.01
C ILE A 299 -14.11 -20.23 -5.78
N SER A 300 -14.54 -19.51 -6.82
CA SER A 300 -15.69 -18.60 -6.75
C SER A 300 -16.95 -19.34 -6.32
N LEU A 301 -17.26 -20.47 -6.97
CA LEU A 301 -18.43 -21.28 -6.63
C LEU A 301 -18.38 -21.78 -5.18
N TYR A 302 -17.23 -22.28 -4.73
CA TYR A 302 -17.05 -22.70 -3.34
C TYR A 302 -17.29 -21.56 -2.34
N VAL A 303 -16.77 -20.36 -2.62
CA VAL A 303 -16.96 -19.18 -1.78
C VAL A 303 -18.43 -18.73 -1.75
N ASP A 304 -19.10 -18.76 -2.91
CA ASP A 304 -20.51 -18.37 -3.03
C ASP A 304 -21.44 -19.36 -2.29
N GLU A 305 -21.10 -20.64 -2.27
CA GLU A 305 -21.79 -21.68 -1.48
C GLU A 305 -21.53 -21.58 0.04
N ASN A 306 -20.44 -20.90 0.44
CA ASN A 306 -19.98 -20.81 1.83
C ASN A 306 -19.75 -19.35 2.28
N PRO A 307 -20.77 -18.47 2.25
CA PRO A 307 -20.59 -17.03 2.44
C PRO A 307 -20.16 -16.61 3.86
N ASN A 308 -20.29 -17.50 4.85
CA ASN A 308 -19.93 -17.26 6.25
C ASN A 308 -18.80 -18.19 6.74
N MET A 309 -17.94 -18.66 5.83
CA MET A 309 -16.82 -19.53 6.20
C MET A 309 -15.87 -18.87 7.20
N SER A 310 -15.37 -19.65 8.15
CA SER A 310 -14.27 -19.21 9.02
C SER A 310 -12.94 -19.33 8.28
N MET A 311 -11.91 -18.64 8.79
CA MET A 311 -10.55 -18.78 8.27
C MET A 311 -10.01 -20.21 8.44
N ASP A 312 -10.40 -20.92 9.51
CA ASP A 312 -10.08 -22.34 9.68
C ASP A 312 -10.72 -23.23 8.60
N ALA A 313 -11.92 -22.85 8.12
CA ALA A 313 -12.57 -23.57 7.03
C ALA A 313 -11.83 -23.39 5.69
N ILE A 314 -11.22 -22.21 5.46
CA ILE A 314 -10.36 -21.96 4.29
C ILE A 314 -9.14 -22.88 4.34
N HIS A 315 -8.46 -22.94 5.48
CA HIS A 315 -7.29 -23.81 5.65
C HIS A 315 -7.66 -25.30 5.52
N THR A 316 -8.79 -25.70 6.12
CA THR A 316 -9.32 -27.07 6.00
C THR A 316 -9.61 -27.42 4.54
N PHE A 317 -10.25 -26.52 3.79
CA PHE A 317 -10.50 -26.72 2.37
C PHE A 317 -9.21 -26.95 1.61
N ALA A 318 -8.20 -26.09 1.79
CA ALA A 318 -6.94 -26.22 1.09
C ALA A 318 -6.23 -27.53 1.40
N LYS A 319 -6.27 -27.95 2.67
CA LYS A 319 -5.66 -29.20 3.14
C LYS A 319 -6.37 -30.46 2.64
N THR A 320 -7.69 -30.43 2.43
CA THR A 320 -8.44 -31.60 1.97
C THR A 320 -8.55 -31.72 0.46
N HIS A 321 -8.22 -30.67 -0.30
CA HIS A 321 -8.37 -30.61 -1.76
C HIS A 321 -7.03 -30.67 -2.50
N THR A 322 -6.13 -31.55 -2.04
CA THR A 322 -4.79 -31.73 -2.64
C THR A 322 -4.84 -32.23 -4.09
N GLU A 323 -5.94 -32.86 -4.49
CA GLU A 323 -6.18 -33.34 -5.85
C GLU A 323 -6.32 -32.22 -6.88
N LEU A 324 -6.51 -30.97 -6.44
CA LEU A 324 -6.56 -29.81 -7.32
C LEU A 324 -5.20 -29.45 -7.92
N GLY A 325 -4.10 -30.08 -7.47
CA GLY A 325 -2.76 -29.86 -8.01
C GLY A 325 -2.17 -28.49 -7.66
N ILE A 326 -2.73 -27.83 -6.65
CA ILE A 326 -2.24 -26.58 -6.05
C ILE A 326 -1.83 -26.89 -4.60
N SER A 327 -0.70 -26.35 -4.17
CA SER A 327 -0.22 -26.42 -2.80
C SER A 327 -1.22 -25.83 -1.81
N GLU A 328 -1.19 -26.34 -0.58
CA GLU A 328 -2.10 -25.93 0.49
C GLU A 328 -1.99 -24.42 0.76
N GLU A 329 -0.78 -23.87 0.71
CA GLU A 329 -0.49 -22.47 0.95
C GLU A 329 -1.09 -21.58 -0.15
N VAL A 330 -0.86 -21.92 -1.42
CA VAL A 330 -1.39 -21.16 -2.56
C VAL A 330 -2.92 -21.28 -2.60
N LEU A 331 -3.46 -22.48 -2.42
CA LEU A 331 -4.91 -22.69 -2.44
C LEU A 331 -5.61 -21.95 -1.30
N SER A 332 -5.02 -21.92 -0.10
CA SER A 332 -5.50 -21.12 1.03
C SER A 332 -5.55 -19.63 0.65
N LEU A 333 -4.50 -19.09 0.03
CA LEU A 333 -4.47 -17.70 -0.41
C LEU A 333 -5.52 -17.40 -1.49
N LEU A 334 -5.71 -18.28 -2.47
CA LEU A 334 -6.69 -18.08 -3.54
C LEU A 334 -8.11 -18.05 -2.99
N VAL A 335 -8.46 -19.01 -2.14
CA VAL A 335 -9.80 -19.07 -1.50
C VAL A 335 -10.00 -17.87 -0.58
N ARG A 336 -8.99 -17.52 0.23
CA ARG A 336 -9.04 -16.33 1.09
C ARG A 336 -9.21 -15.04 0.29
N ASN A 337 -8.46 -14.87 -0.80
CA ASN A 337 -8.58 -13.72 -1.69
C ASN A 337 -10.02 -13.59 -2.21
N GLU A 338 -10.55 -14.69 -2.74
CA GLU A 338 -11.90 -14.72 -3.27
C GLU A 338 -12.93 -14.43 -2.17
N TYR A 339 -12.80 -15.04 -0.99
CA TYR A 339 -13.66 -14.78 0.16
C TYR A 339 -13.66 -13.30 0.57
N LEU A 340 -12.47 -12.69 0.70
CA LEU A 340 -12.35 -11.27 1.04
C LEU A 340 -12.99 -10.38 -0.02
N THR A 341 -13.03 -10.78 -1.30
CA THR A 341 -13.72 -9.99 -2.32
C THR A 341 -15.24 -9.93 -2.12
N ARG A 342 -15.84 -10.96 -1.50
CA ARG A 342 -17.27 -10.99 -1.14
C ARG A 342 -17.58 -10.22 0.13
N MET A 343 -16.60 -10.04 0.99
CA MET A 343 -16.77 -9.24 2.20
C MET A 343 -16.99 -7.76 1.85
N PRO A 344 -17.94 -7.10 2.53
CA PRO A 344 -18.06 -5.65 2.48
C PRO A 344 -16.71 -5.00 2.76
N TYR A 345 -16.34 -4.00 1.97
CA TYR A 345 -14.99 -3.42 2.00
C TYR A 345 -14.62 -2.88 3.39
N ASP A 346 -15.57 -2.29 4.12
CA ASP A 346 -15.41 -1.78 5.50
C ASP A 346 -15.21 -2.90 6.55
N LYS A 347 -15.53 -4.14 6.18
CA LYS A 347 -15.35 -5.34 7.02
C LYS A 347 -14.11 -6.14 6.67
N ARG A 348 -13.42 -5.80 5.57
CA ARG A 348 -12.19 -6.49 5.20
C ARG A 348 -11.10 -6.18 6.24
N PRO A 349 -10.32 -7.19 6.67
CA PRO A 349 -9.21 -6.95 7.58
C PRO A 349 -8.16 -6.07 6.89
N LYS A 350 -7.55 -5.14 7.64
CA LYS A 350 -6.47 -4.28 7.11
C LYS A 350 -5.17 -5.05 6.84
N ALA A 351 -4.98 -6.18 7.50
CA ALA A 351 -3.82 -7.05 7.37
C ALA A 351 -4.25 -8.50 7.56
N ASP A 352 -3.55 -9.42 6.90
CA ASP A 352 -3.83 -10.85 7.00
C ASP A 352 -2.86 -11.52 7.98
N ALA A 353 -3.10 -11.39 9.29
CA ALA A 353 -2.27 -12.06 10.29
C ALA A 353 -2.36 -13.61 10.25
N LEU A 354 -3.25 -14.19 9.43
CA LEU A 354 -3.53 -15.63 9.42
C LEU A 354 -2.93 -16.39 8.23
N PHE A 355 -2.75 -15.78 7.07
CA PHE A 355 -2.10 -16.45 5.93
C PHE A 355 -0.86 -15.72 5.42
N ASP A 356 -0.62 -14.49 5.88
CA ASP A 356 0.60 -13.77 5.58
C ASP A 356 1.75 -14.27 6.46
N ILE A 357 2.55 -15.18 5.91
CA ILE A 357 3.67 -15.80 6.63
C ILE A 357 4.76 -14.79 7.02
N GLN A 358 4.93 -13.70 6.27
CA GLN A 358 5.91 -12.66 6.59
C GLN A 358 5.42 -11.81 7.76
N LEU A 359 4.14 -11.43 7.77
CA LEU A 359 3.52 -10.73 8.89
C LEU A 359 3.48 -11.59 10.15
N LYS A 360 3.13 -12.87 10.03
CA LYS A 360 3.20 -13.82 11.17
C LYS A 360 4.59 -13.87 11.76
N ARG A 361 5.62 -14.00 10.92
CA ARG A 361 7.00 -14.05 11.38
C ARG A 361 7.42 -12.74 12.06
N ALA A 362 6.99 -11.60 11.52
CA ALA A 362 7.23 -10.29 12.13
C ALA A 362 6.59 -10.17 13.53
N ILE A 363 5.33 -10.61 13.66
CA ILE A 363 4.62 -10.64 14.95
C ILE A 363 5.30 -11.60 15.92
N GLU A 364 5.62 -12.81 15.50
CA GLU A 364 6.33 -13.79 16.31
C GLU A 364 7.66 -13.23 16.85
N PHE A 365 8.46 -12.61 15.98
CA PHE A 365 9.73 -12.00 16.36
C PHE A 365 9.55 -10.90 17.41
N ILE A 366 8.51 -10.06 17.30
CA ILE A 366 8.19 -9.06 18.32
C ILE A 366 7.89 -9.71 19.68
N ARG A 367 7.20 -10.86 19.69
CA ARG A 367 6.80 -11.55 20.93
C ARG A 367 7.94 -12.31 21.59
N THR A 368 8.79 -12.96 20.80
CA THR A 368 9.77 -13.94 21.28
C THR A 368 11.21 -13.42 21.23
N GLY A 369 11.48 -12.41 20.39
CA GLY A 369 12.81 -11.93 20.07
C GLY A 369 13.65 -12.88 19.22
N THR A 370 13.08 -14.00 18.75
CA THR A 370 13.80 -15.06 18.01
C THR A 370 13.14 -15.42 16.71
#